data_AF-A0A9W6DA60-F1
#
_entry.id   AF-A0A9W6DA60-F1
#
_cell.length_a   1.000
_cell.length_b   1.000
_cell.length_c   1.000
_cell.angle_alpha   90.00
_cell.angle_beta   90.00
_cell.angle_gamma   90.00
#
_symmetry.space_group_name_H-M   'P 1'
#
loop_
_entity.id
_entity.type
_entity.pdbx_description
1 polymer ?
#
loop_
_entity_poly.entity_id
_entity_poly.type
_entity_poly.pdbx_seq_one_letter_code
_entity_poly.pdbx_strand_id
1 'polypeptide(L)'
;MIIWGWGKVTRKFIGGVFERTCNYCNQTNVWRLCIATTWFTLFFIPIIPYKKKYQIACPSCGSYVELTREQFEKLKVEMQDAASGKAVIETIDESLKYSGKTETQINYLKQMEEYNKMKADSE
;
A
#
# COMPACT_ATOMS: atom_id res chain seq x y z
N MET A 1 10.80 -27.48 26.64
CA MET A 1 11.61 -26.45 25.94
C MET A 1 10.92 -26.18 24.61
N ILE A 2 10.40 -24.97 24.37
CA ILE A 2 9.72 -24.64 23.11
C ILE A 2 10.81 -24.28 22.10
N ILE A 3 11.04 -25.15 21.12
CA ILE A 3 12.09 -24.98 20.09
C ILE A 3 11.52 -24.45 18.77
N TRP A 4 10.20 -24.25 18.68
CA TRP A 4 9.50 -23.73 17.50
C TRP A 4 8.85 -22.38 17.80
N GLY A 5 8.89 -21.50 16.80
CA GLY A 5 8.26 -20.18 16.86
C GLY A 5 7.61 -19.84 15.51
N TRP A 6 6.54 -19.07 15.55
CA TRP A 6 5.83 -18.58 14.36
C TRP A 6 5.79 -17.05 14.36
N GLY A 7 5.69 -16.46 13.18
CA GLY A 7 5.35 -15.05 13.04
C GLY A 7 6.54 -14.09 12.97
N LYS A 8 7.76 -14.58 12.76
CA LYS A 8 8.89 -13.68 12.46
C LYS A 8 8.65 -13.02 11.10
N VAL A 9 8.46 -11.69 11.10
CA VAL A 9 8.25 -10.90 9.89
C VAL A 9 9.53 -10.16 9.53
N THR A 10 9.99 -10.32 8.29
CA THR A 10 11.10 -9.53 7.72
C THR A 10 10.57 -8.63 6.62
N ARG A 11 11.00 -7.37 6.58
CA ARG A 11 10.65 -6.44 5.52
C ARG A 11 11.86 -6.22 4.61
N LYS A 12 11.69 -6.48 3.31
CA LYS A 12 12.69 -6.17 2.28
C LYS A 12 12.24 -4.93 1.51
N PHE A 13 12.99 -3.84 1.61
CA PHE A 13 12.74 -2.61 0.85
C PHE A 13 13.37 -2.72 -0.54
N ILE A 14 12.62 -2.36 -1.58
CA ILE A 14 13.08 -2.38 -2.97
C ILE A 14 13.54 -0.98 -3.41
N GLY A 15 12.73 0.04 -3.13
CA GLY A 15 13.05 1.43 -3.51
C GLY A 15 11.91 2.39 -3.20
N GLY A 16 12.13 3.68 -3.48
CA GLY A 16 11.14 4.74 -3.34
C GLY A 16 10.16 4.76 -4.53
N VAL A 17 8.88 4.97 -4.26
CA VAL A 17 7.82 4.95 -5.28
C VAL A 17 7.35 6.38 -5.57
N PHE A 18 6.94 7.10 -4.54
CA PHE A 18 6.38 8.45 -4.66
C PHE A 18 6.48 9.20 -3.34
N GLU A 19 6.38 10.52 -3.40
CA GLU A 19 6.31 11.38 -2.24
C GLU A 19 4.85 11.62 -1.82
N ARG A 20 4.52 11.36 -0.55
CA ARG A 20 3.18 11.59 0.01
C ARG A 20 3.29 11.91 1.50
N THR A 21 2.44 12.81 1.96
CA THR A 21 2.21 13.03 3.39
C THR A 21 1.55 11.82 4.03
N CYS A 22 2.14 11.31 5.11
CA CYS A 22 1.58 10.18 5.84
C CYS A 22 0.44 10.61 6.77
N ASN A 23 -0.71 9.92 6.70
CA ASN A 23 -1.87 10.21 7.58
C ASN A 23 -1.64 9.88 9.06
N TYR A 24 -0.58 9.11 9.39
CA TYR A 24 -0.28 8.71 10.76
C TYR A 24 0.72 9.63 11.44
N CYS A 25 1.79 10.01 10.74
CA CYS A 25 2.87 10.84 11.32
C CYS A 25 2.97 12.23 10.71
N ASN A 26 2.07 12.59 9.79
CA ASN A 26 1.97 13.87 9.09
C ASN A 26 3.26 14.35 8.43
N GLN A 27 4.20 13.45 8.16
CA GLN A 27 5.46 13.77 7.51
C GLN A 27 5.37 13.44 6.02
N THR A 28 5.78 14.39 5.19
CA THR A 28 5.95 14.20 3.75
C THR A 28 7.30 13.55 3.48
N ASN A 29 7.27 12.35 2.91
CA ASN A 29 8.48 11.63 2.52
C ASN A 29 8.22 10.78 1.28
N VAL A 30 9.30 10.32 0.66
CA VAL A 30 9.25 9.28 -0.37
C VAL A 30 8.92 7.94 0.26
N TRP A 31 7.71 7.44 0.00
CA TRP A 31 7.23 6.13 0.43
C TRP A 31 7.98 5.03 -0.30
N ARG A 32 8.25 3.92 0.38
CA ARG A 32 9.09 2.84 -0.14
C ARG A 32 8.31 1.55 -0.36
N LEU A 33 8.50 0.95 -1.53
CA LEU A 33 7.96 -0.37 -1.85
C LEU A 33 8.71 -1.43 -1.04
N CYS A 34 7.98 -2.30 -0.35
CA CYS A 34 8.55 -3.36 0.47
C CYS A 34 7.73 -4.66 0.41
N ILE A 35 8.43 -5.77 0.66
CA ILE A 35 7.82 -7.09 0.80
C ILE A 35 7.97 -7.52 2.25
N ALA A 36 6.85 -7.75 2.92
CA ALA A 36 6.81 -8.33 4.25
C ALA A 36 6.65 -9.85 4.14
N THR A 37 7.71 -10.58 4.50
CA THR A 37 7.71 -12.04 4.50
C THR A 37 7.59 -12.55 5.92
N THR A 38 6.63 -13.43 6.16
CA THR A 38 6.47 -14.13 7.43
C THR A 38 7.12 -15.50 7.34
N TRP A 39 7.94 -15.80 8.33
CA TRP A 39 8.77 -16.99 8.41
C TRP A 39 8.31 -17.89 9.55
N PHE A 40 8.41 -19.19 9.30
CA PHE A 40 8.43 -20.22 10.32
C PHE A 40 9.85 -20.30 10.88
N THR A 41 9.97 -20.22 12.20
CA THR A 41 11.27 -20.27 12.86
C THR A 41 11.44 -21.58 13.63
N LEU A 42 12.54 -22.27 13.40
CA LEU A 42 12.97 -23.41 14.19
C LEU A 42 14.27 -23.01 14.91
N PHE A 43 14.32 -23.21 16.23
CA PHE A 43 15.42 -22.73 17.08
C PHE A 43 15.74 -21.25 16.87
N PHE A 44 14.71 -20.39 16.76
CA PHE A 44 14.83 -18.94 16.49
C PHE A 44 15.44 -18.57 15.11
N ILE A 45 15.80 -19.56 14.29
CA ILE A 45 16.29 -19.37 12.93
C ILE A 45 15.10 -19.39 11.97
N PRO A 46 14.86 -18.34 11.16
CA PRO A 46 13.80 -18.35 10.14
C PRO A 46 14.20 -19.26 8.98
N ILE A 47 13.50 -20.37 8.81
CA ILE A 47 13.86 -21.38 7.80
C ILE A 47 12.90 -21.33 6.60
N ILE A 48 11.59 -21.35 6.86
CA ILE A 48 10.59 -21.51 5.79
C ILE A 48 9.72 -20.26 5.72
N PRO A 49 9.75 -19.50 4.60
CA PRO A 49 8.83 -18.39 4.39
C PRO A 49 7.48 -18.95 3.90
N TYR A 50 6.39 -18.68 4.64
CA TYR A 50 5.07 -19.22 4.31
C TYR A 50 4.05 -18.16 3.90
N LYS A 51 4.32 -16.87 4.16
CA LYS A 51 3.42 -15.77 3.76
C LYS A 51 4.23 -14.59 3.24
N LYS A 52 3.84 -14.05 2.10
CA LYS A 52 4.40 -12.82 1.53
C LYS A 52 3.28 -11.81 1.37
N LYS A 53 3.50 -10.59 1.84
CA LYS A 53 2.63 -9.43 1.65
C LYS A 53 3.40 -8.36 0.92
N TYR A 54 2.77 -7.77 -0.08
CA TYR A 54 3.30 -6.64 -0.83
C TYR A 54 2.74 -5.36 -0.23
N GLN A 55 3.59 -4.37 0.03
CA GLN A 55 3.15 -3.16 0.71
C GLN A 55 4.04 -1.96 0.42
N ILE A 56 3.46 -0.77 0.51
CA ILE A 56 4.21 0.49 0.50
C ILE A 56 4.28 1.00 1.93
N ALA A 57 5.48 1.29 2.43
CA ALA A 57 5.69 1.71 3.81
C ALA A 57 6.23 3.15 3.90
N CYS A 58 5.72 3.88 4.90
CA CYS A 58 6.25 5.17 5.30
C CYS A 58 7.64 4.97 5.93
N PRO A 59 8.67 5.71 5.50
CA PRO A 59 10.02 5.57 6.04
C PRO A 59 10.16 6.11 7.47
N SER A 60 9.28 7.03 7.90
CA SER A 60 9.37 7.64 9.23
C SER A 60 8.69 6.81 10.32
N CYS A 61 7.44 6.39 10.13
CA CYS A 61 6.67 5.68 11.17
C CYS A 61 6.41 4.20 10.87
N GLY A 62 6.72 3.71 9.67
CA GLY A 62 6.52 2.31 9.30
C GLY A 62 5.06 1.91 9.01
N SER A 63 4.12 2.87 9.03
CA SER A 63 2.75 2.67 8.53
C SER A 63 2.80 2.17 7.09
N TYR A 64 1.85 1.32 6.70
CA TYR A 64 1.89 0.70 5.40
C TYR A 64 0.50 0.57 4.77
N VAL A 65 0.51 0.48 3.45
CA VAL A 65 -0.65 0.16 2.62
C VAL A 65 -0.37 -1.20 1.97
N GLU A 66 -1.27 -2.16 2.16
CA GLU A 66 -1.16 -3.49 1.55
C GLU A 66 -1.57 -3.40 0.07
N LEU A 67 -0.78 -4.05 -0.78
CA LEU A 67 -0.95 -4.09 -2.23
C LEU A 67 -1.26 -5.50 -2.69
N THR A 68 -2.00 -5.61 -3.79
CA THR A 68 -2.08 -6.87 -4.54
C THR A 68 -0.77 -7.13 -5.28
N ARG A 69 -0.55 -8.38 -5.67
CA ARG A 69 0.64 -8.77 -6.45
C ARG A 69 0.73 -8.02 -7.77
N GLU A 70 -0.40 -7.85 -8.44
CA GLU A 70 -0.51 -7.13 -9.72
C GLU A 70 -0.14 -5.66 -9.56
N GLN A 71 -0.67 -4.99 -8.53
CA GLN A 71 -0.32 -3.59 -8.22
C GLN A 71 1.18 -3.46 -7.91
N PHE A 72 1.74 -4.40 -7.16
CA PHE A 72 3.16 -4.41 -6.84
C PHE A 72 4.03 -4.58 -8.09
N GLU A 73 3.66 -5.45 -9.01
CA GLU A 73 4.42 -5.66 -10.25
C GLU A 73 4.36 -4.43 -11.16
N LYS A 74 3.19 -3.80 -11.31
CA LYS A 74 3.05 -2.53 -12.03
C LYS A 74 3.95 -1.44 -11.45
N LEU A 75 3.87 -1.21 -10.14
CA LEU A 75 4.71 -0.23 -9.45
C LEU A 75 6.21 -0.55 -9.56
N LYS A 76 6.58 -1.84 -9.54
CA LYS A 76 7.97 -2.25 -9.69
C LYS A 76 8.51 -1.94 -11.10
N VAL A 77 7.69 -2.12 -12.13
CA VAL A 77 8.03 -1.75 -13.52
C VAL A 77 8.09 -0.23 -13.65
N GLU A 78 7.11 0.50 -13.13
CA GLU A 78 7.09 1.97 -13.14
C GLU A 78 8.24 2.61 -12.36
N MET A 79 8.78 1.95 -11.34
CA MET A 79 9.98 2.42 -10.65
C MET A 79 11.24 2.31 -11.52
N GLN A 80 11.25 1.42 -12.51
CA GLN A 80 12.35 1.31 -13.47
C GLN A 80 12.24 2.41 -14.55
N ASP A 81 11.04 2.90 -14.82
CA ASP A 81 10.73 3.95 -15.77
C ASP A 81 10.34 5.25 -15.04
N ALA A 82 11.33 6.10 -14.73
CA ALA A 82 11.28 7.23 -13.78
C ALA A 82 10.21 8.34 -13.94
N ALA A 83 9.10 8.16 -14.68
CA ALA A 83 8.11 9.19 -15.00
C ALA A 83 6.63 8.86 -14.68
N SER A 84 6.25 7.63 -14.33
CA SER A 84 4.85 7.16 -14.45
C SER A 84 4.06 6.96 -13.14
N GLY A 85 4.72 7.01 -11.98
CA GLY A 85 4.13 6.56 -10.70
C GLY A 85 2.88 7.29 -10.21
N LYS A 86 2.48 8.42 -10.82
CA LYS A 86 1.31 9.22 -10.41
C LYS A 86 -0.03 8.56 -10.76
N ALA A 87 -0.15 7.94 -11.94
CA ALA A 87 -1.42 7.40 -12.46
C ALA A 87 -1.88 6.12 -11.72
N VAL A 88 -0.95 5.29 -11.27
CA VAL A 88 -1.28 4.06 -10.51
C VAL A 88 -1.67 4.36 -9.06
N ILE A 89 -1.22 5.47 -8.50
CA ILE A 89 -1.67 5.90 -7.18
C ILE A 89 -3.12 6.37 -7.21
N GLU A 90 -3.57 7.10 -8.24
CA GLU A 90 -4.98 7.52 -8.34
C GLU A 90 -5.91 6.30 -8.38
N THR A 91 -5.55 5.26 -9.14
CA THR A 91 -6.34 4.02 -9.18
C THR A 91 -6.27 3.21 -7.88
N ILE A 92 -5.12 3.21 -7.17
CA ILE A 92 -4.99 2.55 -5.86
C ILE A 92 -5.75 3.32 -4.77
N ASP A 93 -5.62 4.65 -4.70
CA ASP A 93 -6.32 5.51 -3.74
C ASP A 93 -7.83 5.42 -3.95
N GLU A 94 -8.30 5.43 -5.20
CA GLU A 94 -9.71 5.22 -5.53
C GLU A 94 -10.20 3.83 -5.10
N SER A 95 -9.41 2.77 -5.36
CA SER A 95 -9.76 1.41 -4.89
C SER A 95 -9.78 1.28 -3.37
N LEU A 96 -8.91 2.01 -2.65
CA LEU A 96 -8.86 2.03 -1.19
C LEU A 96 -10.02 2.85 -0.60
N LYS A 97 -10.40 3.96 -1.25
CA LYS A 97 -11.48 4.87 -0.84
C LYS A 97 -12.85 4.19 -0.79
N TYR A 98 -13.07 3.23 -1.68
CA TYR A 98 -14.31 2.46 -1.77
C TYR A 98 -14.22 1.06 -1.16
N SER A 99 -13.06 0.68 -0.61
CA SER A 99 -12.87 -0.64 0.02
C SER A 99 -13.84 -0.83 1.21
N GLY A 100 -14.63 -1.91 1.17
CA GLY A 100 -15.57 -2.27 2.23
C GLY A 100 -16.95 -1.58 2.19
N LYS A 101 -17.27 -0.83 1.13
CA LYS A 101 -18.60 -0.22 0.92
C LYS A 101 -19.48 -1.11 0.01
N THR A 102 -20.80 -1.05 0.18
CA THR A 102 -21.74 -1.73 -0.74
C THR A 102 -21.83 -0.99 -2.06
N GLU A 103 -22.25 -1.67 -3.14
CA GLU A 103 -22.39 -1.05 -4.47
C GLU A 103 -23.29 0.19 -4.47
N THR A 104 -24.40 0.13 -3.71
CA THR A 104 -25.31 1.26 -3.52
C THR A 104 -24.64 2.45 -2.82
N GLN A 105 -23.83 2.20 -1.78
CA GLN A 105 -23.06 3.24 -1.12
C GLN A 105 -22.02 3.83 -2.06
N ILE A 106 -21.31 3.01 -2.82
CA ILE A 106 -20.30 3.47 -3.78
C ILE A 106 -20.93 4.39 -4.82
N ASN A 107 -22.07 4.01 -5.40
CA ASN A 107 -22.77 4.84 -6.39
C ASN A 107 -23.27 6.15 -5.79
N TYR A 108 -23.78 6.13 -4.56
CA TYR A 108 -24.18 7.35 -3.87
C TYR A 108 -23.00 8.31 -3.65
N LEU A 109 -21.85 7.80 -3.18
CA LEU A 109 -20.66 8.63 -2.99
C LEU A 109 -20.17 9.22 -4.32
N LYS A 110 -20.18 8.44 -5.41
CA LYS A 110 -19.81 8.92 -6.74
C LYS A 110 -20.74 10.05 -7.23
N GLN A 111 -22.06 9.88 -7.09
CA GLN A 111 -23.03 10.93 -7.46
C GLN A 111 -22.83 12.23 -6.66
N MET A 112 -22.54 12.12 -5.37
CA MET A 112 -22.27 13.29 -4.53
C MET A 112 -20.98 14.01 -4.93
N GLU A 113 -19.93 13.28 -5.33
CA GLU A 113 -18.70 13.87 -5.85
C GLU A 113 -18.91 14.61 -7.16
N GLU A 114 -19.70 14.05 -8.08
CA GLU A 114 -20.09 14.71 -9.33
C GLU A 114 -20.90 15.98 -9.07
N TYR A 115 -21.89 15.92 -8.17
CA TYR A 115 -22.67 17.08 -7.79
C TYR A 115 -21.80 18.20 -7.19
N ASN A 116 -20.86 17.84 -6.31
CA ASN A 116 -19.95 18.81 -5.70
C ASN A 116 -19.01 19.45 -6.74
N LYS A 117 -18.54 18.69 -7.74
CA LYS A 117 -17.76 19.24 -8.86
C LYS A 117 -18.61 20.20 -9.70
N MET A 118 -19.81 19.77 -10.10
CA MET A 118 -20.75 20.61 -10.86
C MET A 118 -21.07 21.92 -10.13
N LYS A 119 -21.24 21.86 -8.81
CA LYS A 119 -21.46 23.05 -7.98
C LYS A 119 -20.23 23.97 -7.91
N ALA A 120 -19.04 23.39 -7.78
CA ALA A 120 -17.79 24.17 -7.81
C ALA A 120 -17.51 24.82 -9.17
N ASP A 121 -17.98 24.21 -10.27
CA ASP A 121 -17.86 24.78 -11.63
C ASP A 121 -18.92 25.85 -11.93
N SER A 122 -19.94 26.01 -11.08
CA SER A 122 -21.05 26.96 -11.27
C SER A 122 -21.01 28.16 -10.30
N GLU A 123 -20.02 28.24 -9.43
CA GLU A 123 -19.66 29.41 -8.59
C GLU A 123 -18.46 30.16 -9.17
#